data_AF-A0A3L6PCC4-F1
#
_entry.id   AF-A0A3L6PCC4-F1
#
_cell.length_a   1.000
_cell.length_b   1.000
_cell.length_c   1.000
_cell.angle_alpha   90.00
_cell.angle_beta   90.00
_cell.angle_gamma   90.00
#
_symmetry.space_group_name_H-M   'P 1'
#
loop_
_entity.id
_entity.type
_entity.pdbx_description
1 polymer ?
#
loop_
_entity_poly.entity_id
_entity_poly.type
_entity_poly.pdbx_seq_one_letter_code
_entity_poly.pdbx_strand_id
1 'polypeptide(L)'
;MTALDIWCHIHSLMPLCDSARSACVSRIFLRSWRCHSILILTEETLGLTQKEGQKMDIARGFTRRVDYILKNHSGTGVKILKFVIRYHYNVNTCHLNSWLQKAITQGIEEVTLFLPTKYIEDYNFPCSILLDGCGNSIRYL
;
A
#
# COMPACT_ATOMS: atom_id res chain seq x y z
N MET A 1 -28.27 0.66 -5.31
CA MET A 1 -27.44 -0.27 -4.53
C MET A 1 -27.54 -1.64 -5.19
N THR A 2 -26.49 -2.04 -5.89
CA THR A 2 -26.40 -3.31 -6.63
C THR A 2 -25.76 -4.39 -5.74
N ALA A 3 -25.91 -5.67 -6.10
CA ALA A 3 -25.21 -6.75 -5.40
C ALA A 3 -23.68 -6.56 -5.38
N LEU A 4 -23.11 -5.90 -6.40
CA LEU A 4 -21.69 -5.56 -6.47
C LEU A 4 -21.28 -4.57 -5.37
N ASP A 5 -22.15 -3.61 -5.03
CA ASP A 5 -21.87 -2.61 -3.99
C ASP A 5 -21.77 -3.28 -2.60
N ILE A 6 -22.65 -4.24 -2.33
CA ILE A 6 -22.64 -5.02 -1.08
C ILE A 6 -21.36 -5.87 -1.00
N TRP A 7 -20.98 -6.52 -2.11
CA TRP A 7 -19.74 -7.30 -2.17
C TRP A 7 -18.50 -6.42 -1.98
N CYS A 8 -18.41 -5.28 -2.66
CA CYS A 8 -17.31 -4.34 -2.47
C CYS A 8 -17.21 -3.85 -1.02
N HIS A 9 -18.36 -3.60 -0.37
CA HIS A 9 -18.39 -3.23 1.03
C HIS A 9 -17.88 -4.36 1.95
N ILE A 10 -18.38 -5.59 1.80
CA ILE A 10 -17.92 -6.74 2.58
C ILE A 10 -16.41 -6.98 2.37
N HIS A 11 -15.95 -6.91 1.12
CA HIS A 11 -14.52 -7.09 0.80
C HIS A 11 -13.64 -5.96 1.33
N SER A 12 -14.14 -4.74 1.47
CA SER A 12 -13.42 -3.62 2.09
C SER A 12 -13.19 -3.81 3.60
N LEU A 13 -13.99 -4.66 4.24
CA LEU A 13 -13.88 -5.02 5.65
C LEU A 13 -12.99 -6.26 5.86
N MET A 14 -12.69 -6.99 4.79
CA MET A 14 -11.82 -8.16 4.85
C MET A 14 -10.37 -7.74 5.03
N PRO A 15 -9.57 -8.45 5.84
CA PRO A 15 -8.13 -8.20 5.91
C PRO A 15 -7.50 -8.23 4.52
N LEU A 16 -6.57 -7.31 4.26
CA LEU A 16 -5.93 -7.15 2.95
C LEU A 16 -5.40 -8.47 2.36
N CYS A 17 -4.78 -9.31 3.20
CA CYS A 17 -4.25 -10.62 2.81
C CYS A 17 -5.36 -11.59 2.35
N ASP A 18 -6.47 -11.63 3.06
CA ASP A 18 -7.58 -12.53 2.74
C ASP A 18 -8.34 -12.05 1.50
N SER A 19 -8.45 -10.74 1.32
CA SER A 19 -9.00 -10.15 0.10
C SER A 19 -8.13 -10.51 -1.12
N ALA A 20 -6.80 -10.41 -1.00
CA ALA A 20 -5.86 -10.85 -2.04
C ALA A 20 -5.94 -12.35 -2.34
N ARG A 21 -6.14 -13.20 -1.33
CA ARG A 21 -6.31 -14.66 -1.51
C ARG A 21 -7.62 -14.98 -2.24
N SER A 22 -8.71 -14.31 -1.87
CA SER A 22 -10.01 -14.49 -2.54
C SER A 22 -9.95 -14.07 -4.01
N ALA A 23 -9.13 -13.07 -4.36
CA ALA A 23 -8.93 -12.64 -5.74
C ALA A 23 -8.40 -13.75 -6.66
N CYS A 24 -7.69 -14.73 -6.11
CA CYS A 24 -7.16 -15.86 -6.89
C CYS A 24 -8.24 -16.86 -7.32
N VAL A 25 -9.40 -16.88 -6.66
CA VAL A 25 -10.43 -17.92 -6.89
C VAL A 25 -11.60 -17.46 -7.75
N SER A 26 -11.78 -16.15 -7.98
CA SER A 26 -12.87 -15.61 -8.79
C SER A 26 -12.54 -14.26 -9.42
N ARG A 27 -13.03 -14.04 -10.64
CA ARG A 27 -12.95 -12.72 -11.30
C ARG A 27 -13.73 -11.64 -10.55
N ILE A 28 -14.80 -12.01 -9.84
CA ILE A 28 -15.58 -11.07 -9.02
C ILE A 28 -14.72 -10.60 -7.85
N PHE A 29 -14.13 -11.53 -7.12
CA PHE A 29 -13.22 -11.21 -6.02
C PHE A 29 -11.97 -10.47 -6.47
N LEU A 30 -11.44 -10.78 -7.67
CA LEU A 30 -10.33 -10.00 -8.24
C LEU A 30 -10.73 -8.53 -8.50
N ARG A 31 -11.96 -8.28 -8.96
CA ARG A 31 -12.47 -6.91 -9.12
C ARG A 31 -12.64 -6.23 -7.77
N SER A 32 -13.24 -6.90 -6.80
CA SER A 32 -13.40 -6.38 -5.43
C SER A 32 -12.05 -6.07 -4.77
N TRP A 33 -11.07 -6.96 -4.91
CA TRP A 33 -9.70 -6.75 -4.46
C TRP A 33 -9.09 -5.51 -5.08
N ARG A 34 -9.19 -5.35 -6.41
CA ARG A 34 -8.66 -4.15 -7.08
C ARG A 34 -9.30 -2.87 -6.59
N CYS A 35 -10.58 -2.87 -6.23
CA CYS A 35 -11.31 -1.70 -5.71
C CYS A 35 -11.15 -1.49 -4.20
N HIS A 36 -10.20 -2.16 -3.54
CA HIS A 36 -9.98 -2.01 -2.10
C HIS A 36 -9.44 -0.60 -1.80
N SER A 37 -10.28 0.23 -1.16
CA SER A 37 -9.97 1.65 -0.96
C SER A 37 -8.94 1.92 0.13
N ILE A 38 -8.69 0.94 1.01
CA ILE A 38 -7.78 1.07 2.15
C ILE A 38 -6.64 0.06 2.00
N LEU A 39 -5.41 0.54 1.84
CA LEU A 39 -4.20 -0.29 1.74
C LEU A 39 -3.33 -0.08 2.97
N ILE A 40 -3.38 -1.03 3.91
CA ILE A 40 -2.50 -1.05 5.09
C ILE A 40 -1.39 -2.07 4.81
N LEU A 41 -0.17 -1.57 4.58
CA LEU A 41 0.99 -2.36 4.15
C LEU A 41 1.96 -2.51 5.33
N THR A 42 1.81 -3.62 6.04
CA THR A 42 2.64 -4.08 7.16
C THR A 42 3.32 -5.41 6.85
N GLU A 43 4.22 -5.85 7.71
CA GLU A 43 4.78 -7.20 7.66
C GLU A 43 3.69 -8.29 7.64
N GLU A 44 2.73 -8.20 8.56
CA GLU A 44 1.68 -9.21 8.72
C GLU A 44 0.73 -9.25 7.53
N THR A 45 0.26 -8.08 7.09
CA THR A 45 -0.68 -7.95 5.96
C THR A 45 -0.04 -8.38 4.64
N LEU A 46 1.27 -8.15 4.50
CA LEU A 46 2.03 -8.65 3.37
C LEU A 46 2.37 -10.13 3.51
N GLY A 47 2.08 -10.82 4.62
CA GLY A 47 2.39 -12.24 4.81
C GLY A 47 3.89 -12.54 4.82
N LEU A 48 4.68 -11.61 5.34
CA LEU A 48 6.12 -11.77 5.56
C LEU A 48 6.30 -12.23 7.01
N THR A 49 6.93 -13.39 7.22
CA THR A 49 7.27 -13.87 8.56
C THR A 49 8.78 -13.81 8.71
N GLN A 50 9.25 -13.19 9.79
CA GLN A 50 10.66 -13.16 10.11
C GLN A 50 11.17 -14.58 10.35
N LYS A 51 12.12 -15.03 9.52
CA LYS A 51 12.97 -16.19 9.81
C LYS A 51 14.36 -15.65 10.16
N GLU A 52 14.94 -16.16 11.24
CA GLU A 52 16.28 -15.75 11.68
C GLU A 52 17.30 -15.88 10.54
N GLY A 53 18.15 -14.86 10.38
CA GLY A 53 19.22 -14.83 9.37
C GLY A 53 18.84 -14.33 7.97
N GLN A 54 17.56 -14.11 7.63
CA GLN A 54 17.12 -13.77 6.25
C GLN A 54 16.71 -12.30 6.03
N LYS A 55 17.40 -11.35 6.67
CA LYS A 55 17.03 -9.91 6.60
C LYS A 55 16.96 -9.35 5.17
N MET A 56 17.92 -9.70 4.31
CA MET A 56 17.99 -9.19 2.94
C MET A 56 16.88 -9.76 2.04
N ASP A 57 16.48 -11.02 2.27
CA ASP A 57 15.37 -11.66 1.54
C ASP A 57 14.02 -11.05 1.92
N ILE A 58 13.88 -10.64 3.19
CA ILE A 58 12.69 -9.99 3.72
C ILE A 58 12.52 -8.58 3.13
N ALA A 59 13.58 -7.78 3.04
CA ALA A 59 13.60 -6.46 2.39
C ALA A 59 13.13 -6.51 0.93
N ARG A 60 13.71 -7.43 0.16
CA ARG A 60 13.36 -7.68 -1.24
C ARG A 60 11.92 -8.18 -1.37
N GLY A 61 11.50 -9.06 -0.47
CA GLY A 61 10.13 -9.58 -0.39
C GLY A 61 9.10 -8.48 -0.14
N PHE A 62 9.39 -7.57 0.80
CA PHE A 62 8.55 -6.41 1.08
C PHE A 62 8.37 -5.53 -0.15
N THR A 63 9.49 -5.07 -0.73
CA THR A 63 9.49 -4.20 -1.91
C THR A 63 8.68 -4.81 -3.05
N ARG A 64 8.92 -6.10 -3.36
CA ARG A 64 8.19 -6.81 -4.42
C ARG A 64 6.69 -6.92 -4.17
N ARG A 65 6.27 -7.20 -2.94
CA ARG A 65 4.83 -7.35 -2.62
C ARG A 65 4.13 -5.99 -2.68
N VAL A 66 4.77 -4.93 -2.17
CA VAL A 66 4.25 -3.56 -2.28
C VAL A 66 4.10 -3.15 -3.74
N ASP A 67 5.15 -3.32 -4.57
CA ASP A 67 5.10 -3.02 -6.01
C ASP A 67 3.93 -3.75 -6.70
N TYR A 68 3.77 -5.03 -6.39
CA TYR A 68 2.71 -5.85 -6.97
C TYR A 68 1.31 -5.40 -6.54
N ILE A 69 1.12 -5.05 -5.27
CA ILE A 69 -0.16 -4.55 -4.75
C ILE A 69 -0.50 -3.21 -5.38
N LEU A 70 0.42 -2.24 -5.36
CA LEU A 70 0.18 -0.91 -5.95
C LEU A 70 -0.06 -0.99 -7.46
N LYS A 71 0.63 -1.91 -8.17
CA LYS A 71 0.36 -2.17 -9.59
C LYS A 71 -1.05 -2.70 -9.83
N ASN A 72 -1.55 -3.59 -8.98
CA ASN A 72 -2.92 -4.12 -9.10
C ASN A 72 -3.99 -3.09 -8.76
N HIS A 73 -3.67 -2.09 -7.92
CA HIS A 73 -4.56 -1.01 -7.54
C HIS A 73 -4.36 0.27 -8.37
N SER A 74 -3.65 0.16 -9.49
CA SER A 74 -3.40 1.32 -10.34
C SER A 74 -4.71 1.82 -10.95
N GLY A 75 -5.14 3.01 -10.55
CA GLY A 75 -6.36 3.65 -11.06
C GLY A 75 -7.65 3.14 -10.42
N THR A 76 -7.59 2.54 -9.23
CA THR A 76 -8.73 1.86 -8.62
C THR A 76 -9.34 2.55 -7.39
N GLY A 77 -9.17 3.87 -7.26
CA GLY A 77 -9.88 4.65 -6.23
C GLY A 77 -9.41 4.38 -4.79
N VAL A 78 -8.16 3.95 -4.61
CA VAL A 78 -7.53 3.88 -3.29
C VAL A 78 -7.59 5.25 -2.62
N LYS A 79 -8.06 5.29 -1.38
CA LYS A 79 -8.25 6.51 -0.58
C LYS A 79 -7.28 6.61 0.58
N ILE A 80 -6.93 5.49 1.20
CA ILE A 80 -6.05 5.46 2.38
C ILE A 80 -4.88 4.52 2.08
N LEU A 81 -3.67 5.02 2.22
CA LEU A 81 -2.44 4.25 2.06
C LEU A 81 -1.55 4.39 3.29
N LYS A 82 -1.32 3.28 3.98
CA LYS A 82 -0.48 3.24 5.18
C LYS A 82 0.71 2.32 4.96
N PHE A 83 1.91 2.85 5.14
CA PHE A 83 3.14 2.07 5.17
C PHE A 83 3.63 1.90 6.60
N VAL A 84 3.93 0.67 6.99
CA VAL A 84 4.64 0.35 8.24
C VAL A 84 5.95 -0.33 7.88
N ILE A 85 7.02 0.46 7.81
CA ILE A 85 8.36 -0.02 7.47
C ILE A 85 9.13 -0.23 8.78
N ARG A 86 9.52 -1.47 9.07
CA ARG A 86 10.42 -1.81 10.18
C ARG A 86 11.89 -1.65 9.79
N TYR A 87 12.75 -1.55 10.80
CA TYR A 87 14.20 -1.32 10.66
C TYR A 87 14.92 -2.30 9.73
N HIS A 88 14.53 -3.58 9.74
CA HIS A 88 15.21 -4.63 8.97
C HIS A 88 14.89 -4.67 7.48
N TYR A 89 13.97 -3.82 6.97
CA TYR A 89 13.63 -3.83 5.55
C TYR A 89 14.57 -3.01 4.66
N ASN A 90 15.33 -2.07 5.22
CA ASN A 90 16.24 -1.17 4.48
C ASN A 90 15.69 -0.76 3.09
N VAL A 91 14.42 -0.32 3.04
CA VAL A 91 13.74 0.00 1.79
C VAL A 91 14.46 1.19 1.14
N ASN A 92 14.79 1.10 -0.14
CA ASN A 92 15.41 2.23 -0.82
C ASN A 92 14.42 3.40 -0.92
N THR A 93 14.85 4.60 -0.56
CA THR A 93 14.04 5.83 -0.60
C THR A 93 13.47 6.10 -1.98
N CYS A 94 14.13 5.71 -3.07
CA CYS A 94 13.62 5.79 -4.44
C CYS A 94 12.35 4.95 -4.65
N HIS A 95 12.27 3.74 -4.06
CA HIS A 95 11.06 2.92 -4.14
C HIS A 95 9.92 3.58 -3.37
N LEU A 96 10.19 4.05 -2.15
CA LEU A 96 9.19 4.73 -1.33
C LEU A 96 8.64 5.99 -2.03
N ASN A 97 9.53 6.81 -2.60
CA ASN A 97 9.13 8.00 -3.37
C ASN A 97 8.28 7.64 -4.58
N SER A 98 8.66 6.59 -5.33
CA SER A 98 7.87 6.13 -6.47
C SER A 98 6.48 5.63 -6.08
N TRP A 99 6.37 4.93 -4.94
CA TRP A 99 5.09 4.47 -4.42
C TRP A 99 4.19 5.63 -4.01
N LEU A 100 4.75 6.61 -3.27
CA LEU A 100 4.04 7.81 -2.87
C LEU A 100 3.56 8.61 -4.08
N GLN A 101 4.43 8.81 -5.08
CA GLN A 101 4.06 9.48 -6.31
C GLN A 101 2.88 8.80 -6.99
N LYS A 102 2.96 7.49 -7.20
CA LYS A 102 1.89 6.72 -7.84
C LYS A 102 0.57 6.82 -7.07
N ALA A 103 0.62 6.71 -5.75
CA ALA A 103 -0.58 6.78 -4.92
C ALA A 103 -1.22 8.17 -4.94
N ILE A 104 -0.42 9.22 -4.80
CA ILE A 104 -0.90 10.61 -4.78
C ILE A 104 -1.48 11.00 -6.13
N THR A 105 -0.80 10.67 -7.24
CA THR A 105 -1.34 10.93 -8.60
C THR A 105 -2.68 10.23 -8.85
N GLN A 106 -2.99 9.16 -8.10
CA GLN A 106 -4.25 8.42 -8.23
C GLN A 106 -5.38 8.91 -7.32
N GLY A 107 -5.18 10.02 -6.60
CA GLY A 107 -6.22 10.65 -5.78
C GLY A 107 -6.38 10.04 -4.40
N ILE A 108 -5.28 9.61 -3.78
CA ILE A 108 -5.23 9.25 -2.37
C ILE A 108 -5.73 10.44 -1.51
N GLU A 109 -6.45 10.14 -0.44
CA GLU A 109 -6.94 11.16 0.51
C GLU A 109 -6.14 11.15 1.81
N GLU A 110 -5.55 10.01 2.17
CA GLU A 110 -4.76 9.85 3.39
C GLU A 110 -3.53 8.99 3.10
N VAL A 111 -2.37 9.50 3.51
CA VAL A 111 -1.12 8.74 3.51
C VAL A 111 -0.59 8.72 4.93
N THR A 112 -0.09 7.57 5.38
CA THR A 112 0.63 7.48 6.66
C THR A 112 1.92 6.69 6.50
N LEU A 113 3.01 7.26 7.02
CA LEU A 113 4.34 6.65 6.97
C LEU A 113 4.84 6.37 8.39
N PHE A 114 4.86 5.10 8.79
CA PHE A 114 5.55 4.65 10.01
C PHE A 114 6.94 4.16 9.62
N LEU A 115 7.94 5.00 9.88
CA LEU A 115 9.34 4.76 9.54
C LEU A 115 10.18 4.59 10.82
N PRO A 116 11.24 3.77 10.82
CA PRO A 116 12.17 3.69 11.95
C PRO A 116 12.91 5.02 12.12
N THR A 117 13.26 5.41 13.36
CA THR A 117 13.90 6.72 13.66
C THR A 117 15.10 7.03 12.78
N LYS A 118 16.04 6.07 12.62
CA LYS A 118 17.22 6.26 11.75
C LYS A 118 16.85 6.52 10.29
N TYR A 119 15.76 5.93 9.82
CA TYR A 119 15.29 6.13 8.45
C TYR A 119 14.65 7.51 8.30
N ILE A 120 13.98 8.03 9.33
CA ILE A 120 13.40 9.39 9.34
C ILE A 120 14.50 10.45 9.25
N GLU A 121 15.62 10.25 9.95
CA GLU A 121 16.77 11.18 9.94
C GLU A 121 17.34 11.39 8.53
N ASP A 122 17.33 10.34 7.69
CA ASP A 122 17.89 10.37 6.33
C ASP A 122 16.82 10.59 5.24
N TYR A 123 15.54 10.41 5.56
CA TYR A 123 14.45 10.44 4.57
C TYR A 123 13.80 11.82 4.49
N ASN A 124 13.99 12.47 3.34
CA ASN A 124 13.28 13.69 2.99
C ASN A 124 12.03 13.34 2.18
N PHE A 125 10.85 13.63 2.74
CA PHE A 125 9.58 13.46 2.01
C PHE A 125 9.57 14.38 0.78
N PRO A 126 9.25 13.85 -0.42
CA PRO A 126 9.24 14.63 -1.66
C PRO A 126 7.99 15.53 -1.74
N CYS A 127 7.98 16.64 -1.03
CA CYS A 127 6.86 17.59 -0.97
C CYS A 127 6.41 18.10 -2.35
N SER A 128 7.29 18.09 -3.35
CA SER A 128 6.96 18.46 -4.74
C SER A 128 5.83 17.63 -5.33
N ILE A 129 5.64 16.37 -4.90
CA ILE A 129 4.57 15.48 -5.38
C ILE A 129 3.18 16.04 -5.02
N LEU A 130 3.08 16.86 -3.97
CA LEU A 130 1.83 17.47 -3.54
C LEU A 130 1.42 18.68 -4.39
N LEU A 131 2.38 19.29 -5.08
CA LEU A 131 2.21 20.57 -5.77
C LEU A 131 1.61 20.42 -7.19
N ASP A 132 1.64 19.21 -7.77
CA ASP A 132 1.12 18.91 -9.12
C ASP A 132 -0.42 18.87 -9.20
N GLY A 133 -1.14 19.55 -8.31
CA GLY A 133 -2.61 19.58 -8.25
C GLY A 133 -3.28 18.28 -7.76
N CYS A 134 -2.56 17.16 -7.76
CA CYS A 134 -3.01 15.88 -7.23
C CYS A 134 -3.06 15.85 -5.69
N GLY A 135 -2.25 16.68 -5.03
CA GLY A 135 -2.21 16.79 -3.57
C GLY A 135 -3.46 17.41 -2.95
N ASN A 136 -4.32 18.06 -3.74
CA ASN A 136 -5.52 18.76 -3.24
C ASN A 136 -6.57 17.83 -2.61
N SER A 137 -6.50 16.52 -2.88
CA SER A 137 -7.37 15.52 -2.26
C SER A 137 -6.86 15.03 -0.91
N ILE A 138 -5.60 15.31 -0.56
CA ILE A 138 -4.97 14.81 0.65
C ILE A 138 -5.45 15.63 1.86
N ARG A 139 -6.02 14.93 2.82
CA ARG A 139 -6.51 15.48 4.09
C ARG A 139 -5.54 15.23 5.23
N TYR A 140 -4.71 14.18 5.13
CA TYR A 140 -3.80 13.77 6.19
C TYR A 140 -2.50 13.17 5.61
N LEU A 141 -1.36 13.55 6.20
CA LEU A 141 0.01 13.12 5.91
C LEU A 141 0.74 12.74 7.20
#